data_AF-Q93TM0-F1
#
_entry.id   AF-Q93TM0-F1
#
_cell.length_a   1.000
_cell.length_b   1.000
_cell.length_c   1.000
_cell.angle_alpha   90.00
_cell.angle_beta   90.00
_cell.angle_gamma   90.00
#
_symmetry.space_group_name_H-M   'P 1'
#
loop_
_entity.id
_entity.type
_entity.pdbx_description
1 polymer ?
#
loop_
_entity_poly.entity_id
_entity_poly.type
_entity_poly.pdbx_seq_one_letter_code
_entity_poly.pdbx_strand_id
1 'polypeptide(L)'
;MAASLYTPHFVQHFQCIGDRCEDNCCHSWTISIDKQTFRSYERHPDPTVKSLSKLHIIKVKQSNERWGEIKLDEQGACPFLDENRLCQIHSKAGPDALSHTCKTYPRAQTRIGNQLKRSLMLSCPQVCRQLLLDPLAMQTEVTELTQPLPFVPPPSNAMATLHSLSIHVLAATDIPVAIRLWLVGMLIHRVPGTELEST
;
A
#
# COMPACT_ATOMS: atom_id res chain seq x y z
N MET A 1 14.02 -6.42 22.54
CA MET A 1 14.10 -7.36 21.41
C MET A 1 14.37 -6.56 20.16
N ALA A 2 15.35 -6.95 19.35
CA ALA A 2 15.59 -6.33 18.06
C ALA A 2 14.37 -6.56 17.14
N ALA A 3 14.09 -5.59 16.27
CA ALA A 3 13.02 -5.68 15.29
C ALA A 3 13.62 -5.88 13.91
N SER A 4 12.97 -6.66 13.05
CA SER A 4 13.48 -6.96 11.71
C SER A 4 12.55 -6.39 10.64
N LEU A 5 13.12 -5.79 9.60
CA LEU A 5 12.43 -5.27 8.43
C LEU A 5 12.60 -6.25 7.25
N TYR A 6 11.49 -6.73 6.71
CA TYR A 6 11.43 -7.63 5.56
C TYR A 6 11.03 -6.81 4.33
N THR A 7 11.90 -6.80 3.32
CA THR A 7 11.65 -6.08 2.07
C THR A 7 11.84 -7.02 0.88
N PRO A 8 10.76 -7.45 0.21
CA PRO A 8 10.85 -8.21 -1.03
C PRO A 8 11.49 -7.40 -2.18
N HIS A 9 12.13 -8.09 -3.12
CA HIS A 9 12.84 -7.51 -4.26
C HIS A 9 11.96 -6.56 -5.07
N PHE A 10 10.72 -6.97 -5.39
CA PHE A 10 9.80 -6.13 -6.17
C PHE A 10 9.41 -4.82 -5.44
N VAL A 11 9.47 -4.81 -4.10
CA VAL A 11 9.21 -3.59 -3.32
C VAL A 11 10.35 -2.58 -3.45
N GLN A 12 11.60 -3.05 -3.45
CA GLN A 12 12.79 -2.19 -3.62
C GLN A 12 12.84 -1.57 -5.02
N HIS A 13 12.44 -2.33 -6.03
CA HIS A 13 12.56 -1.95 -7.45
C HIS A 13 11.29 -1.29 -8.01
N PHE A 14 10.27 -1.05 -7.19
CA PHE A 14 9.04 -0.44 -7.65
C PHE A 14 9.20 1.05 -7.97
N GLN A 15 8.83 1.40 -9.19
CA GLN A 15 8.72 2.77 -9.67
C GLN A 15 7.38 2.94 -10.40
N CYS A 16 6.68 4.02 -10.10
CA CYS A 16 5.45 4.39 -10.81
C CYS A 16 5.80 4.75 -12.27
N ILE A 17 5.03 4.22 -13.22
CA ILE A 17 5.23 4.47 -14.66
C ILE A 17 4.42 5.65 -15.20
N GLY A 18 3.68 6.35 -14.33
CA GLY A 18 3.00 7.61 -14.65
C GLY A 18 1.91 7.48 -15.71
N ASP A 19 2.01 8.34 -16.73
CA ASP A 19 1.13 8.44 -17.90
C ASP A 19 1.07 7.15 -18.74
N ARG A 20 2.11 6.31 -18.66
CA ARG A 20 2.15 4.99 -19.31
C ARG A 20 1.33 3.92 -18.59
N CYS A 21 0.77 4.21 -17.41
CA CYS A 21 -0.04 3.27 -16.65
C CYS A 21 -1.38 3.04 -17.37
N GLU A 22 -1.67 1.79 -17.69
CA GLU A 22 -2.90 1.37 -18.35
C GLU A 22 -4.14 1.53 -17.46
N ASP A 23 -3.95 1.36 -16.16
CA ASP A 23 -4.97 1.44 -15.12
C ASP A 23 -4.39 2.24 -13.94
N ASN A 24 -4.66 3.55 -13.93
CA ASN A 24 -4.02 4.48 -12.99
C ASN A 24 -4.74 4.46 -11.64
N CYS A 25 -4.04 4.76 -10.54
CA CYS A 25 -4.66 4.70 -9.21
C CYS A 25 -5.59 5.88 -8.89
N CYS A 26 -5.86 6.78 -9.83
CA CYS A 26 -6.60 8.01 -9.59
C CYS A 26 -8.10 7.87 -9.90
N HIS A 27 -8.74 6.77 -9.49
CA HIS A 27 -10.18 6.57 -9.60
C HIS A 27 -10.70 5.56 -8.56
N SER A 28 -12.00 5.58 -8.28
CA SER A 28 -12.75 4.52 -7.56
C SER A 28 -12.40 4.27 -6.08
N TRP A 29 -11.62 5.12 -5.40
CA TRP A 29 -11.41 5.04 -3.95
C TRP A 29 -11.23 6.42 -3.30
N THR A 30 -11.37 6.49 -1.98
CA THR A 30 -11.25 7.74 -1.22
C THR A 30 -9.80 8.22 -1.16
N ILE A 31 -9.51 9.34 -1.83
CA ILE A 31 -8.20 9.99 -1.79
C ILE A 31 -8.21 11.07 -0.70
N SER A 32 -7.70 10.73 0.47
CA SER A 32 -7.51 11.69 1.56
C SER A 32 -6.30 12.60 1.32
N ILE A 33 -6.39 13.82 1.84
CA ILE A 33 -5.36 14.85 1.80
C ILE A 33 -5.06 15.28 3.23
N ASP A 34 -3.79 15.20 3.60
CA ASP A 34 -3.31 15.67 4.90
C ASP A 34 -3.32 17.21 4.96
N LYS A 35 -3.31 17.75 6.17
CA LYS A 35 -3.46 19.17 6.46
C LYS A 35 -2.32 20.01 5.89
N GLN A 36 -1.10 19.46 5.84
CA GLN A 36 0.06 20.17 5.32
C GLN A 36 -0.07 20.31 3.80
N THR A 37 -0.33 19.21 3.11
CA THR A 37 -0.54 19.18 1.66
C THR A 37 -1.73 20.05 1.26
N PHE A 38 -2.85 19.97 2.00
CA PHE A 38 -4.02 20.80 1.75
C PHE A 38 -3.69 22.30 1.77
N ARG A 39 -2.95 22.76 2.79
CA ARG A 39 -2.51 24.16 2.91
C ARG A 39 -1.50 24.55 1.83
N SER A 40 -0.63 23.61 1.44
CA SER A 40 0.32 23.81 0.36
C SER A 40 -0.42 24.08 -0.95
N TYR A 41 -1.42 23.27 -1.29
CA TYR A 41 -2.22 23.45 -2.50
C TYR A 41 -3.02 24.76 -2.51
N GLU A 42 -3.68 25.14 -1.40
CA GLU A 42 -4.43 26.40 -1.30
C GLU A 42 -3.54 27.65 -1.53
N ARG A 43 -2.25 27.56 -1.20
CA ARG A 43 -1.27 28.65 -1.26
C ARG A 43 -0.26 28.50 -2.40
N HIS A 44 -0.43 27.49 -3.24
CA HIS A 44 0.53 27.17 -4.28
C HIS A 44 0.65 28.32 -5.29
N PRO A 45 1.88 28.65 -5.77
CA PRO A 45 2.07 29.72 -6.73
C PRO A 45 1.47 29.39 -8.11
N ASP A 46 1.44 28.11 -8.48
CA ASP A 46 0.79 27.66 -9.72
C ASP A 46 -0.75 27.83 -9.64
N PRO A 47 -1.37 28.61 -10.56
CA PRO A 47 -2.81 28.85 -10.55
C PRO A 47 -3.65 27.60 -10.74
N THR A 48 -3.18 26.62 -11.52
CA THR A 48 -3.88 25.36 -11.77
C THR A 48 -3.97 24.54 -10.50
N VAL A 49 -2.85 24.35 -9.80
CA VAL A 49 -2.82 23.63 -8.50
C VAL A 49 -3.79 24.29 -7.51
N LYS A 50 -3.74 25.61 -7.41
CA LYS A 50 -4.60 26.38 -6.50
C LYS A 50 -6.09 26.27 -6.87
N SER A 51 -6.40 26.31 -8.16
CA SER A 51 -7.78 26.17 -8.66
C SER A 51 -8.34 24.78 -8.40
N LEU A 52 -7.57 23.74 -8.77
CA LEU A 52 -7.92 22.34 -8.53
C LEU A 52 -8.20 22.07 -7.05
N SER A 53 -7.35 22.58 -6.16
CA SER A 53 -7.53 22.46 -4.71
C SER A 53 -8.83 23.08 -4.22
N LYS A 54 -9.20 24.26 -4.71
CA LYS A 54 -10.40 24.98 -4.28
C LYS A 54 -11.69 24.34 -4.79
N LEU A 55 -11.65 23.82 -6.01
CA LEU A 55 -12.83 23.29 -6.69
C LEU A 55 -13.14 21.85 -6.27
N HIS A 56 -12.11 21.04 -6.06
CA HIS A 56 -12.27 19.59 -5.99
C HIS A 56 -11.82 18.96 -4.67
N ILE A 57 -11.32 19.71 -3.69
CA ILE A 57 -11.02 19.15 -2.37
C ILE A 57 -12.08 19.59 -1.36
N ILE A 58 -12.80 18.61 -0.82
CA ILE A 58 -13.75 18.81 0.27
C ILE A 58 -12.99 18.80 1.60
N LYS A 59 -13.28 19.76 2.47
CA LYS A 59 -12.66 19.89 3.79
C LYS A 59 -13.44 19.06 4.81
N VAL A 60 -12.84 17.97 5.29
CA VAL A 60 -13.48 17.00 6.22
C VAL A 60 -13.02 17.23 7.68
N LYS A 61 -11.76 17.61 7.89
CA LYS A 61 -11.15 17.91 9.21
C LYS A 61 -11.28 16.80 10.26
N GLN A 62 -11.24 15.53 9.86
CA GLN A 62 -11.28 14.42 10.82
C GLN A 62 -9.97 14.32 11.62
N SER A 63 -8.83 14.53 10.96
CA SER A 63 -7.51 14.58 11.62
C SER A 63 -6.52 15.43 10.82
N ASN A 64 -5.26 15.51 11.26
CA ASN A 64 -4.21 16.15 10.45
C ASN A 64 -3.88 15.31 9.21
N GLU A 65 -4.02 13.99 9.27
CA GLU A 65 -3.78 13.04 8.18
C GLU A 65 -4.97 12.96 7.23
N ARG A 66 -6.19 13.20 7.74
CA ARG A 66 -7.44 13.24 6.98
C ARG A 66 -8.12 14.60 7.13
N TRP A 67 -7.51 15.62 6.52
CA TRP A 67 -7.97 17.00 6.60
C TRP A 67 -8.92 17.36 5.45
N GLY A 68 -8.62 16.88 4.25
CA GLY A 68 -9.47 17.00 3.07
C GLY A 68 -9.59 15.68 2.33
N GLU A 69 -10.52 15.64 1.38
CA GLU A 69 -10.74 14.51 0.48
C GLU A 69 -10.98 15.04 -0.93
N ILE A 70 -10.40 14.39 -1.93
CA ILE A 70 -10.68 14.73 -3.32
C ILE A 70 -12.09 14.25 -3.66
N LYS A 71 -12.94 15.18 -4.12
CA LYS A 71 -14.23 14.87 -4.72
C LYS A 71 -13.98 14.31 -6.13
N LEU A 72 -14.22 13.02 -6.29
CA LEU A 72 -14.20 12.37 -7.60
C LEU A 72 -15.36 12.88 -8.48
N ASP A 73 -15.20 12.79 -9.79
CA ASP A 73 -16.27 13.11 -10.74
C ASP A 73 -17.37 12.03 -10.73
N GLU A 74 -18.39 12.20 -11.58
CA GLU A 74 -19.53 11.28 -11.69
C GLU A 74 -19.13 9.88 -12.15
N GLN A 75 -18.00 9.76 -12.85
CA GLN A 75 -17.42 8.50 -13.32
C GLN A 75 -16.47 7.89 -12.26
N GLY A 76 -16.28 8.57 -11.13
CA GLY A 76 -15.38 8.15 -10.07
C GLY A 76 -13.91 8.39 -10.37
N ALA A 77 -13.57 9.21 -11.36
CA ALA A 77 -12.19 9.61 -11.66
C ALA A 77 -11.77 10.85 -10.87
N CYS A 78 -10.47 10.95 -10.61
CA CYS A 78 -9.88 12.08 -9.93
C CYS A 78 -9.83 13.29 -10.88
N PRO A 79 -10.42 14.44 -10.52
CA PRO A 79 -10.43 15.63 -11.38
C PRO A 79 -9.05 16.29 -11.54
N PHE A 80 -8.01 15.75 -10.92
CA PHE A 80 -6.64 16.21 -11.09
C PHE A 80 -5.96 15.55 -12.28
N LEU A 81 -6.56 14.54 -12.91
CA LEU A 81 -6.03 13.96 -14.15
C LEU A 81 -6.17 14.98 -15.29
N ASP A 82 -5.16 15.03 -16.15
CA ASP A 82 -5.23 15.73 -17.43
C ASP A 82 -5.63 14.77 -18.58
N GLU A 83 -5.68 15.29 -19.80
CA GLU A 83 -5.99 14.53 -21.01
C GLU A 83 -4.99 13.40 -21.29
N ASN A 84 -3.76 13.51 -20.78
CA ASN A 84 -2.73 12.48 -20.88
C ASN A 84 -2.81 11.45 -19.74
N ARG A 85 -3.84 11.54 -18.88
CA ARG A 85 -4.03 10.70 -17.68
C ARG A 85 -2.88 10.86 -16.67
N LEU A 86 -2.23 12.01 -16.66
CA LEU A 86 -1.22 12.38 -15.67
C LEU A 86 -1.84 13.32 -14.64
N CYS A 87 -1.45 13.15 -13.37
CA CYS A 87 -1.89 14.05 -12.32
C CYS A 87 -1.27 15.45 -12.53
N GLN A 88 -2.12 16.47 -12.64
CA GLN A 88 -1.72 17.87 -12.82
C GLN A 88 -0.90 18.41 -11.64
N ILE A 89 -1.11 17.90 -10.42
CA ILE A 89 -0.25 18.24 -9.28
C ILE A 89 1.16 17.71 -9.52
N HIS A 90 1.28 16.45 -9.97
CA HIS A 90 2.57 15.84 -10.26
C HIS A 90 3.28 16.57 -11.41
N SER A 91 2.58 16.89 -12.50
CA SER A 91 3.18 17.54 -13.67
C SER A 91 3.60 18.98 -13.42
N LYS A 92 2.86 19.74 -12.58
CA LYS A 92 3.15 21.16 -12.29
C LYS A 92 4.05 21.40 -11.08
N ALA A 93 3.90 20.59 -10.03
CA ALA A 93 4.56 20.81 -8.74
C ALA A 93 5.53 19.68 -8.36
N GLY A 94 5.63 18.63 -9.18
CA GLY A 94 6.52 17.50 -8.97
C GLY A 94 5.99 16.44 -7.99
N PRO A 95 6.69 15.29 -7.89
CA PRO A 95 6.27 14.16 -7.05
C PRO A 95 6.25 14.47 -5.55
N ASP A 96 7.06 15.44 -5.10
CA ASP A 96 7.11 15.83 -3.69
C ASP A 96 5.92 16.65 -3.23
N ALA A 97 5.18 17.26 -4.15
CA ALA A 97 3.96 18.00 -3.85
C ALA A 97 2.76 17.08 -3.59
N LEU A 98 2.83 15.80 -3.95
CA LEU A 98 1.74 14.85 -3.75
C LEU A 98 1.40 14.67 -2.26
N SER A 99 0.11 14.49 -1.98
CA SER A 99 -0.35 14.14 -0.63
C SER A 99 0.27 12.84 -0.14
N HIS A 100 0.28 12.63 1.18
CA HIS A 100 0.78 11.38 1.74
C HIS A 100 0.13 10.15 1.10
N THR A 101 -1.18 10.21 0.85
CA THR A 101 -1.98 9.17 0.20
C THR A 101 -1.46 8.84 -1.21
N CYS A 102 -1.34 9.85 -2.08
CA CYS A 102 -0.90 9.66 -3.46
C CYS A 102 0.60 9.31 -3.55
N LYS A 103 1.44 9.86 -2.66
CA LYS A 103 2.89 9.62 -2.63
C LYS A 103 3.23 8.22 -2.15
N THR A 104 2.44 7.69 -1.22
CA THR A 104 2.72 6.40 -0.58
C THR A 104 2.14 5.25 -1.38
N TYR A 105 0.95 5.39 -1.98
CA TYR A 105 0.37 4.35 -2.83
C TYR A 105 1.34 3.94 -3.96
N PRO A 106 1.49 2.63 -4.28
CA PRO A 106 0.84 1.45 -3.72
C PRO A 106 1.59 0.84 -2.51
N ARG A 107 2.58 1.53 -1.94
CA ARG A 107 3.40 1.02 -0.85
C ARG A 107 2.59 0.86 0.42
N ALA A 108 2.77 -0.26 1.08
CA ALA A 108 2.19 -0.58 2.37
C ALA A 108 3.25 -1.16 3.30
N GLN A 109 3.00 -1.05 4.60
CA GLN A 109 3.82 -1.67 5.62
C GLN A 109 2.92 -2.28 6.68
N THR A 110 3.13 -3.55 6.97
CA THR A 110 2.40 -4.29 8.01
C THR A 110 3.37 -4.70 9.11
N ARG A 111 2.90 -4.65 10.35
CA ARG A 111 3.67 -5.11 11.51
C ARG A 111 3.08 -6.40 12.06
N ILE A 112 3.93 -7.41 12.27
CA ILE A 112 3.58 -8.67 12.91
C ILE A 112 4.58 -8.92 14.04
N GLY A 113 4.18 -8.67 15.29
CA GLY A 113 5.08 -8.71 16.44
C GLY A 113 6.25 -7.71 16.28
N ASN A 114 7.48 -8.21 16.24
CA ASN A 114 8.69 -7.41 16.00
C ASN A 114 9.15 -7.40 14.54
N GLN A 115 8.34 -7.91 13.62
CA GLN A 115 8.64 -7.91 12.19
C GLN A 115 7.86 -6.78 11.50
N LEU A 116 8.56 -5.89 10.82
CA LEU A 116 7.97 -4.99 9.83
C LEU A 116 8.10 -5.63 8.46
N LYS A 117 7.01 -5.64 7.70
CA LYS A 117 6.96 -6.22 6.35
C LYS A 117 6.49 -5.16 5.39
N ARG A 118 7.30 -4.87 4.38
CA ARG A 118 6.90 -3.97 3.30
C ARG A 118 6.24 -4.78 2.18
N SER A 119 5.23 -4.19 1.59
CA SER A 119 4.48 -4.77 0.49
C SER A 119 3.99 -3.67 -0.45
N LEU A 120 3.44 -4.07 -1.59
CA LEU A 120 2.76 -3.19 -2.53
C LEU A 120 1.36 -3.73 -2.80
N MET A 121 0.39 -2.85 -3.04
CA MET A 121 -0.97 -3.23 -3.39
C MET A 121 -1.06 -3.75 -4.83
N LEU A 122 -1.74 -4.88 -5.00
CA LEU A 122 -1.95 -5.53 -6.31
C LEU A 122 -3.03 -4.83 -7.17
N SER A 123 -3.65 -3.76 -6.67
CA SER A 123 -4.49 -2.90 -7.50
C SER A 123 -3.67 -2.06 -8.49
N CYS A 124 -2.33 -2.01 -8.35
CA CYS A 124 -1.47 -1.33 -9.31
C CYS A 124 -0.98 -2.33 -10.38
N PRO A 125 -1.24 -2.10 -11.68
CA PRO A 125 -0.83 -3.03 -12.74
C PRO A 125 0.69 -3.15 -12.85
N GLN A 126 1.43 -2.08 -12.58
CA GLN A 126 2.89 -2.11 -12.57
C GLN A 126 3.45 -2.99 -11.44
N VAL A 127 2.78 -3.01 -10.28
CA VAL A 127 3.13 -3.92 -9.18
C VAL A 127 2.89 -5.36 -9.60
N CYS A 128 1.73 -5.67 -10.18
CA CYS A 128 1.41 -7.01 -10.68
C CYS A 128 2.42 -7.48 -11.72
N ARG A 129 2.80 -6.62 -12.66
CA ARG A 129 3.82 -6.92 -13.66
C ARG A 129 5.16 -7.28 -13.02
N GLN A 130 5.64 -6.48 -12.07
CA GLN A 130 6.88 -6.77 -11.36
C GLN A 130 6.78 -8.07 -10.55
N LEU A 131 5.69 -8.27 -9.82
CA LEU A 131 5.51 -9.45 -8.98
C LEU A 131 5.41 -10.75 -9.79
N LEU A 132 4.70 -10.74 -10.93
CA LEU A 132 4.39 -11.94 -11.70
C LEU A 132 5.47 -12.32 -12.71
N LEU A 133 6.23 -11.34 -13.21
CA LEU A 133 7.20 -11.56 -14.29
C LEU A 133 8.66 -11.60 -13.82
N ASP A 134 8.97 -11.06 -12.64
CA ASP A 134 10.32 -11.15 -12.07
C ASP A 134 10.46 -12.40 -11.19
N PRO A 135 11.28 -13.40 -11.56
CA PRO A 135 11.47 -14.60 -10.76
C PRO A 135 12.12 -14.31 -9.40
N LEU A 136 12.77 -13.15 -9.24
CA LEU A 136 13.35 -12.71 -7.98
C LEU A 136 12.37 -11.91 -7.12
N ALA A 137 11.17 -11.59 -7.61
CA ALA A 137 10.23 -10.66 -6.97
C ALA A 137 10.07 -10.93 -5.46
N MET A 138 9.86 -12.19 -5.09
CA MET A 138 9.60 -12.60 -3.70
C MET A 138 10.87 -12.89 -2.88
N GLN A 139 12.06 -12.77 -3.44
CA GLN A 139 13.30 -12.81 -2.66
C GLN A 139 13.31 -11.63 -1.69
N THR A 140 13.48 -11.92 -0.41
CA THR A 140 13.26 -10.95 0.66
C THR A 140 14.56 -10.66 1.39
N GLU A 141 14.93 -9.39 1.43
CA GLU A 141 16.02 -8.89 2.28
C GLU A 141 15.49 -8.68 3.70
N VAL A 142 16.30 -9.08 4.69
CA VAL A 142 15.99 -8.87 6.11
C VAL A 142 17.03 -7.93 6.71
N THR A 143 16.57 -6.78 7.21
CA THR A 143 17.42 -5.79 7.88
C THR A 143 17.05 -5.71 9.35
N GLU A 144 18.04 -5.83 10.23
CA GLU A 144 17.85 -5.59 11.67
C GLU A 144 17.74 -4.09 11.96
N LEU A 145 16.72 -3.70 12.72
CA LEU A 145 16.45 -2.32 13.09
C LEU A 145 17.15 -2.00 14.40
N THR A 146 17.89 -0.90 14.40
CA THR A 146 18.63 -0.41 15.58
C THR A 146 17.71 0.14 16.66
N GLN A 147 16.52 0.62 16.28
CA GLN A 147 15.54 1.18 17.20
C GLN A 147 14.47 0.16 17.57
N PRO A 148 14.15 0.01 18.86
CA PRO A 148 13.04 -0.83 19.27
C PRO A 148 11.72 -0.23 18.79
N LEU A 149 10.85 -1.08 18.25
CA LEU A 149 9.51 -0.68 17.87
C LEU A 149 8.63 -0.53 19.14
N PRO A 150 7.61 0.36 19.13
CA PRO A 150 6.66 0.48 20.25
C PRO A 150 6.07 -0.87 20.62
N PHE A 151 5.78 -1.14 21.89
CA PHE A 151 5.19 -2.43 22.26
C PHE A 151 3.82 -2.62 21.58
N VAL A 152 3.64 -3.77 20.94
CA VAL A 152 2.36 -4.26 20.42
C VAL A 152 2.24 -5.68 20.94
N PRO A 153 1.08 -6.10 21.49
CA PRO A 153 0.90 -7.48 21.91
C PRO A 153 1.28 -8.40 20.75
N PRO A 154 2.25 -9.32 20.95
CA PRO A 154 2.65 -10.22 19.88
C PRO A 154 1.43 -11.05 19.47
N PRO A 155 1.32 -11.43 18.18
CA PRO A 155 0.36 -12.45 17.81
C PRO A 155 0.63 -13.70 18.67
N SER A 156 -0.41 -14.51 18.93
CA SER A 156 -0.20 -15.76 19.64
C SER A 156 0.91 -16.58 18.96
N ASN A 157 1.70 -17.32 19.73
CA ASN A 157 2.79 -18.15 19.17
C ASN A 157 2.27 -19.10 18.08
N ALA A 158 1.01 -19.56 18.21
CA ALA A 158 0.31 -20.30 17.18
C ALA A 158 0.19 -19.50 15.87
N MET A 159 -0.32 -18.26 15.91
CA MET A 159 -0.47 -17.42 14.71
C MET A 159 0.86 -17.07 14.05
N ALA A 160 1.90 -16.78 14.82
CA ALA A 160 3.24 -16.54 14.28
C ALA A 160 3.81 -17.78 13.56
N THR A 161 3.62 -18.96 14.18
CA THR A 161 4.06 -20.25 13.62
C THR A 161 3.30 -20.59 12.34
N LEU A 162 1.97 -20.46 12.35
CA LEU A 162 1.12 -20.68 11.18
C LEU A 162 1.51 -19.76 10.02
N HIS A 163 1.70 -18.47 10.29
CA HIS A 163 2.12 -17.52 9.27
C HIS A 163 3.46 -17.94 8.65
N SER A 164 4.44 -18.34 9.48
CA SER A 164 5.75 -18.80 8.99
C SER A 164 5.63 -20.07 8.16
N LEU A 165 4.91 -21.09 8.65
CA LEU A 165 4.70 -22.35 7.94
C LEU A 165 3.97 -22.14 6.61
N SER A 166 2.95 -21.28 6.58
CA SER A 166 2.21 -20.95 5.36
C SER A 166 3.13 -20.36 4.29
N ILE A 167 4.08 -19.49 4.66
CA ILE A 167 5.07 -18.97 3.70
C ILE A 167 5.96 -20.10 3.17
N HIS A 168 6.49 -20.95 4.05
CA HIS A 168 7.36 -22.06 3.62
C HIS A 168 6.62 -23.02 2.66
N VAL A 169 5.36 -23.34 2.98
CA VAL A 169 4.50 -24.17 2.11
C VAL A 169 4.28 -23.49 0.77
N LEU A 170 3.99 -22.18 0.74
CA LEU A 170 3.78 -21.43 -0.50
C LEU A 170 5.06 -21.30 -1.34
N ALA A 171 6.22 -21.25 -0.70
CA ALA A 171 7.53 -21.13 -1.35
C ALA A 171 8.07 -22.46 -1.91
N ALA A 172 7.51 -23.61 -1.51
CA ALA A 172 7.86 -24.95 -2.01
C ALA A 172 7.35 -25.16 -3.45
N THR A 173 7.97 -24.47 -4.42
CA THR A 173 7.52 -24.41 -5.81
C THR A 173 7.60 -25.75 -6.56
N ASP A 174 8.31 -26.72 -6.00
CA ASP A 174 8.38 -28.13 -6.42
C ASP A 174 7.06 -28.91 -6.17
N ILE A 175 6.19 -28.41 -5.29
CA ILE A 175 4.89 -29.00 -4.97
C ILE A 175 3.79 -28.29 -5.78
N PRO A 176 2.82 -28.99 -6.40
CA PRO A 176 1.70 -28.36 -7.11
C PRO A 176 0.92 -27.35 -6.26
N VAL A 177 0.52 -26.22 -6.86
CA VAL A 177 -0.17 -25.11 -6.14
C VAL A 177 -1.41 -25.56 -5.39
N ALA A 178 -2.20 -26.47 -5.95
CA ALA A 178 -3.40 -27.00 -5.29
C ALA A 178 -3.07 -27.71 -3.97
N ILE A 179 -1.98 -28.47 -3.93
CA ILE A 179 -1.52 -29.17 -2.72
C ILE A 179 -0.99 -28.16 -1.70
N ARG A 180 -0.23 -27.15 -2.14
CA ARG A 180 0.25 -26.07 -1.24
C ARG A 180 -0.91 -25.33 -0.57
N LEU A 181 -1.93 -24.95 -1.34
CA LEU A 181 -3.12 -24.29 -0.81
C LEU A 181 -3.92 -25.20 0.13
N TRP A 182 -4.03 -26.49 -0.19
CA TRP A 182 -4.66 -27.47 0.69
C TRP A 182 -3.92 -27.63 2.02
N LEU A 183 -2.57 -27.69 2.00
CA LEU A 183 -1.74 -27.74 3.20
C LEU A 183 -1.91 -26.48 4.06
N VAL A 184 -1.96 -25.29 3.45
CA VAL A 184 -2.25 -24.04 4.17
C VAL A 184 -3.65 -24.09 4.80
N GLY A 185 -4.66 -24.56 4.09
CA GLY A 185 -6.02 -24.75 4.64
C GLY A 185 -6.05 -25.70 5.84
N MET A 186 -5.34 -26.82 5.75
CA MET A 186 -5.19 -27.78 6.85
C MET A 186 -4.50 -27.19 8.08
N LEU A 187 -3.46 -26.35 7.88
CA LEU A 187 -2.76 -25.66 8.96
C LEU A 187 -3.71 -24.70 9.69
N ILE A 188 -4.54 -23.96 8.97
CA ILE A 188 -5.51 -23.02 9.55
C ILE A 188 -6.59 -23.75 10.36
N HIS A 189 -7.12 -24.86 9.84
CA HIS A 189 -8.22 -25.59 10.49
C HIS A 189 -7.81 -26.30 11.80
N ARG A 190 -6.52 -26.65 11.98
CA ARG A 190 -6.06 -27.43 13.15
C ARG A 190 -5.70 -26.60 14.37
N VAL A 191 -5.95 -25.30 14.36
CA VAL A 191 -5.63 -24.41 15.47
C VAL A 191 -6.77 -24.45 16.49
N PRO A 192 -6.55 -24.94 17.72
CA PRO A 192 -7.56 -24.89 18.76
C PRO A 192 -7.80 -23.41 19.12
N GLY A 193 -9.01 -22.89 18.90
CA GLY A 193 -9.40 -21.54 19.31
C GLY A 193 -9.94 -20.60 18.22
N THR A 194 -10.08 -21.05 16.96
CA THR A 194 -10.87 -20.33 15.94
C THR A 194 -12.22 -21.02 15.73
N GLU A 195 -13.02 -21.11 16.79
CA GLU A 195 -14.46 -21.10 16.60
C GLU A 195 -14.79 -19.66 16.22
N LEU A 196 -15.07 -19.46 14.93
CA LEU A 196 -15.71 -18.24 14.45
C LEU A 196 -17.01 -18.09 15.25
N GLU A 197 -17.08 -17.10 16.14
CA GLU A 197 -18.34 -16.59 16.66
C GLU A 197 -19.16 -16.09 15.47
N SER A 198 -19.92 -17.00 14.87
CA SER A 198 -21.02 -16.71 13.99
C SER A 198 -22.26 -16.49 14.86
N THR A 199 -22.48 -15.25 15.27
CA THR A 199 -23.81 -14.67 15.59
C THR A 199 -23.76 -13.17 15.41
#